data_AF-A0A940SS92-F1
#
_entry.id   AF-A0A940SS92-F1
#
_cell.length_a   1.000
_cell.length_b   1.000
_cell.length_c   1.000
_cell.angle_alpha   90.00
_cell.angle_beta   90.00
_cell.angle_gamma   90.00
#
_symmetry.space_group_name_H-M   'P 1'
#
loop_
_entity.id
_entity.type
_entity.pdbx_description
1 polymer ?
#
loop_
_entity_poly.entity_id
_entity_poly.type
_entity_poly.pdbx_seq_one_letter_code
_entity_poly.pdbx_strand_id
1 'polypeptide(L)'
;MEIFKNMREFFFPTDMPESGSSAPSPDVPPHHGIEEMEPQREPSSNIVNISATAQLQVVLVKPEVFTDAKAIADHLIAHKTVVLNLETASPENRRRIIDFLVGVSYAIGGSLKPVANLTYIITPYNVGFIGDDLAAELENNGVII
;
A
#
# COMPACT_ATOMS: atom_id res chain seq x y z
N MET A 1 -11.63 -5.74 -3.74
CA MET A 1 -10.47 -4.87 -3.44
C MET A 1 -9.19 -5.64 -3.77
N GLU A 2 -8.81 -5.70 -5.05
CA GLU A 2 -7.76 -6.62 -5.54
C GLU A 2 -6.34 -6.32 -5.03
N ILE A 3 -6.08 -5.10 -4.58
CA ILE A 3 -4.77 -4.64 -4.10
C ILE A 3 -4.16 -5.56 -3.02
N PHE A 4 -4.97 -6.02 -2.06
CA PHE A 4 -4.53 -6.91 -0.99
C PHE A 4 -4.30 -8.35 -1.46
N LYS A 5 -4.96 -8.78 -2.55
CA LYS A 5 -4.78 -10.11 -3.14
C LYS A 5 -3.45 -10.19 -3.88
N ASN A 6 -3.15 -9.20 -4.72
CA ASN A 6 -1.88 -9.11 -5.44
C ASN A 6 -0.69 -8.95 -4.47
N MET A 7 -0.90 -8.22 -3.36
CA MET A 7 0.07 -8.17 -2.27
C MET A 7 0.24 -9.55 -1.62
N ARG A 8 -0.83 -10.29 -1.31
CA ARG A 8 -0.72 -11.66 -0.79
C ARG A 8 0.06 -12.60 -1.72
N GLU A 9 -0.22 -12.60 -3.02
CA GLU A 9 0.50 -13.46 -3.99
C GLU A 9 1.97 -13.05 -4.17
N PHE A 10 2.30 -11.76 -4.03
CA PHE A 10 3.69 -11.29 -4.09
C PHE A 10 4.51 -11.66 -2.85
N PHE A 11 3.90 -11.55 -1.66
CA PHE A 11 4.54 -11.81 -0.35
C PHE A 11 4.50 -13.29 0.05
N PHE A 12 3.52 -14.06 -0.44
CA PHE A 12 3.33 -15.48 -0.12
C PHE A 12 3.13 -16.30 -1.41
N PRO A 13 4.19 -16.94 -1.94
CA PRO A 13 4.04 -17.96 -2.96
C PRO A 13 3.09 -19.06 -2.47
N THR A 14 2.21 -19.54 -3.34
CA THR A 14 1.03 -20.38 -2.99
C THR A 14 1.36 -21.81 -2.50
N ASP A 15 2.64 -22.13 -2.28
CA ASP A 15 3.11 -23.47 -1.94
C ASP A 15 3.29 -23.68 -0.42
N MET A 16 2.23 -23.39 0.35
CA MET A 16 2.11 -23.87 1.74
C MET A 16 0.91 -24.81 1.87
N PRO A 17 1.09 -26.03 2.42
CA PRO A 17 0.01 -27.00 2.55
C PRO A 17 -1.03 -26.51 3.58
N GLU A 18 -2.30 -26.47 3.17
CA GLU A 18 -3.39 -26.00 4.02
C GLU A 18 -3.69 -26.97 5.17
N SER A 19 -3.15 -26.68 6.35
CA SER A 19 -3.65 -27.25 7.61
C SER A 19 -4.92 -26.50 8.01
N GLY A 20 -6.07 -27.08 7.66
CA GLY A 20 -7.37 -26.43 7.85
C GLY A 20 -7.73 -26.10 9.31
N SER A 21 -8.42 -24.98 9.49
CA SER A 21 -9.21 -24.68 10.69
C SER A 21 -10.47 -23.90 10.29
N SER A 22 -11.62 -24.34 10.80
CA SER A 22 -12.95 -23.87 10.43
C SER A 22 -13.30 -22.52 11.06
N ALA A 23 -13.71 -21.55 10.24
CA ALA A 23 -14.36 -20.33 10.71
C ALA A 23 -15.88 -20.56 10.91
N PRO A 24 -16.50 -20.02 11.98
CA PRO A 24 -17.95 -20.04 12.16
C PRO A 24 -18.64 -19.00 11.27
N SER A 25 -19.82 -19.34 10.75
CA SER A 25 -20.69 -18.41 10.01
C SER A 25 -21.55 -17.58 10.98
N PRO A 26 -21.85 -16.30 10.70
CA PRO A 26 -22.85 -15.54 11.45
C PRO A 26 -24.27 -15.84 10.95
N ASP A 27 -25.22 -16.00 11.88
CA ASP A 27 -26.63 -16.26 11.61
C ASP A 27 -27.37 -15.09 10.94
N VAL A 28 -28.33 -15.41 10.07
CA VAL A 28 -29.23 -14.45 9.40
C VAL A 28 -30.68 -14.72 9.80
N PRO A 29 -31.37 -13.79 10.50
CA PRO A 29 -32.81 -13.86 10.74
C PRO A 29 -33.63 -13.20 9.60
N PRO A 30 -34.88 -13.65 9.31
CA PRO A 30 -35.60 -13.26 8.09
C PRO A 30 -36.69 -12.16 8.20
N HIS A 31 -36.79 -11.37 7.13
CA HIS A 31 -37.97 -10.74 6.50
C HIS A 31 -39.09 -10.07 7.33
N HIS A 32 -39.12 -8.73 7.26
CA HIS A 32 -40.23 -7.86 6.78
C HIS A 32 -39.62 -6.59 6.12
N GLY A 33 -40.29 -5.79 5.28
CA GLY A 33 -41.68 -5.81 4.78
C GLY A 33 -41.83 -5.10 3.41
N ILE A 34 -42.89 -4.28 3.23
CA ILE A 34 -43.27 -3.51 2.01
C ILE A 34 -43.79 -2.11 2.39
N GLU A 35 -43.40 -1.06 1.65
CA GLU A 35 -44.31 -0.08 1.01
C GLU A 35 -43.56 0.86 0.03
N GLU A 36 -44.27 1.41 -0.95
CA GLU A 36 -43.75 2.18 -2.10
C GLU A 36 -43.81 3.70 -1.88
N MET A 37 -42.95 4.49 -2.55
CA MET A 37 -43.35 5.73 -3.26
C MET A 37 -42.24 6.33 -4.14
N GLU A 38 -42.66 7.14 -5.12
CA GLU A 38 -41.91 7.47 -6.35
C GLU A 38 -41.35 8.94 -6.34
N PRO A 39 -40.93 9.57 -7.45
CA PRO A 39 -39.59 10.14 -7.60
C PRO A 39 -39.52 11.68 -7.47
N GLN A 40 -38.32 12.27 -7.28
CA GLN A 40 -38.06 13.65 -7.75
C GLN A 40 -36.58 14.13 -7.78
N ARG A 41 -36.19 14.58 -8.98
CA ARG A 41 -35.31 15.72 -9.33
C ARG A 41 -33.85 15.76 -8.82
N GLU A 42 -32.95 15.56 -9.78
CA GLU A 42 -31.68 16.30 -9.92
C GLU A 42 -31.89 17.82 -9.72
N PRO A 43 -30.92 18.50 -9.09
CA PRO A 43 -30.35 19.68 -9.73
C PRO A 43 -28.83 19.57 -9.93
N SER A 44 -28.41 20.00 -11.12
CA SER A 44 -27.03 20.04 -11.59
C SER A 44 -26.06 20.86 -10.72
N SER A 45 -24.77 20.55 -10.87
CA SER A 45 -23.63 21.44 -10.67
C SER A 45 -23.26 21.79 -9.22
N ASN A 46 -22.39 20.97 -8.63
CA ASN A 46 -20.97 21.36 -8.48
C ASN A 46 -20.16 20.15 -7.98
N ILE A 47 -19.73 19.29 -8.92
CA ILE A 47 -18.66 18.34 -8.61
C ILE A 47 -17.40 19.18 -8.45
N VAL A 48 -17.06 19.52 -7.21
CA VAL A 48 -15.71 19.97 -6.88
C VAL A 48 -14.79 18.82 -7.25
N ASN A 49 -14.05 19.00 -8.34
CA ASN A 49 -13.02 18.06 -8.73
C ASN A 49 -11.95 18.11 -7.64
N ILE A 50 -11.97 17.15 -6.70
CA ILE A 50 -10.94 16.98 -5.68
C ILE A 50 -9.70 16.38 -6.37
N SER A 51 -9.08 17.21 -7.21
CA SER A 51 -7.74 17.07 -7.78
C SER A 51 -6.69 17.25 -6.66
N ALA A 52 -6.80 16.40 -5.65
CA ALA A 52 -5.91 16.29 -4.49
C ALA A 52 -6.00 14.90 -3.83
N THR A 53 -6.78 13.95 -4.35
CA THR A 53 -6.54 12.53 -4.04
C THR A 53 -5.22 12.13 -4.71
N ALA A 54 -4.12 12.26 -3.97
CA ALA A 54 -2.86 11.65 -4.32
C ALA A 54 -3.08 10.14 -4.40
N GLN A 55 -3.30 9.64 -5.62
CA GLN A 55 -3.55 8.23 -5.88
C GLN A 55 -2.26 7.49 -5.53
N LEU A 56 -2.23 6.88 -4.34
CA LEU A 56 -1.12 6.07 -3.83
C LEU A 56 -0.94 4.83 -4.72
N GLN A 57 -0.20 5.02 -5.82
CA GLN A 57 0.15 3.95 -6.74
C GLN A 57 1.27 3.11 -6.12
N VAL A 58 1.00 1.83 -5.92
CA VAL A 58 1.97 0.86 -5.43
C VAL A 58 2.46 0.00 -6.59
N VAL A 59 3.78 -0.09 -6.76
CA VAL A 59 4.43 -0.95 -7.75
C VAL A 59 5.15 -2.06 -7.00
N LEU A 60 5.00 -3.31 -7.45
CA LEU A 60 5.66 -4.47 -6.86
C LEU A 60 6.74 -4.97 -7.82
N VAL A 61 7.97 -5.15 -7.35
CA VAL A 61 9.15 -5.45 -8.19
C VAL A 61 10.01 -6.54 -7.55
N LYS A 62 10.45 -7.51 -8.36
CA LYS A 62 11.43 -8.54 -7.97
C LYS A 62 12.72 -8.35 -8.79
N PRO A 63 13.59 -7.39 -8.45
CA PRO A 63 14.82 -7.17 -9.20
C PRO A 63 15.84 -8.28 -8.92
N GLU A 64 16.58 -8.68 -9.94
CA GLU A 64 17.58 -9.75 -9.85
C GLU A 64 19.00 -9.20 -10.07
N VAL A 65 19.11 -8.14 -10.88
CA VAL A 65 20.37 -7.50 -11.26
C VAL A 65 20.39 -6.02 -10.85
N PHE A 66 21.59 -5.49 -10.61
CA PHE A 66 21.76 -4.11 -10.15
C PHE A 66 21.15 -3.05 -11.09
N THR A 67 21.09 -3.32 -12.40
CA THR A 67 20.51 -2.41 -13.40
C THR A 67 19.02 -2.16 -13.20
N ASP A 68 18.29 -3.09 -12.60
CA ASP A 68 16.84 -2.98 -12.34
C ASP A 68 16.53 -1.83 -11.37
N ALA A 69 17.49 -1.50 -10.48
CA ALA A 69 17.36 -0.44 -9.50
C ALA A 69 17.11 0.94 -10.15
N LYS A 70 17.55 1.15 -11.41
CA LYS A 70 17.24 2.37 -12.16
C LYS A 70 15.73 2.50 -12.44
N ALA A 71 15.08 1.44 -12.91
CA ALA A 71 13.64 1.47 -13.20
C ALA A 71 12.81 1.68 -11.91
N ILE A 72 13.26 1.09 -10.80
CA ILE A 72 12.69 1.35 -9.47
C ILE A 72 12.85 2.83 -9.07
N ALA A 73 14.02 3.43 -9.29
CA ALA A 73 14.23 4.85 -9.04
C ALA A 73 13.33 5.74 -9.91
N ASP A 74 13.14 5.41 -11.19
CA ASP A 74 12.22 6.12 -12.09
C ASP A 74 10.76 6.06 -11.56
N HIS A 75 10.34 4.95 -10.94
CA HIS A 75 9.02 4.85 -10.28
C HIS A 75 8.91 5.72 -9.02
N LEU A 76 9.96 5.78 -8.21
CA LEU A 76 10.00 6.59 -6.99
C LEU A 76 9.96 8.09 -7.30
N ILE A 77 10.68 8.53 -8.33
CA ILE A 77 10.64 9.90 -8.84
C ILE A 77 9.24 10.24 -9.39
N ALA A 78 8.53 9.26 -9.97
CA ALA A 78 7.13 9.40 -10.38
C ALA A 78 6.11 9.31 -9.21
N HIS A 79 6.56 9.53 -7.96
CA HIS A 79 5.76 9.50 -6.73
C HIS A 79 4.99 8.18 -6.48
N LYS A 80 5.52 7.04 -6.97
CA LYS A 80 4.92 5.71 -6.72
C LYS A 80 5.65 5.00 -5.58
N THR A 81 4.89 4.45 -4.63
CA THR A 81 5.44 3.57 -3.59
C THR A 81 5.90 2.27 -4.23
N VAL A 82 7.09 1.78 -3.89
CA VAL A 82 7.62 0.53 -4.45
C VAL A 82 7.80 -0.52 -3.36
N VAL A 83 7.28 -1.71 -3.58
CA VAL A 83 7.58 -2.91 -2.79
C VAL A 83 8.60 -3.74 -3.56
N LEU A 84 9.73 -4.03 -2.92
CA LEU A 84 10.81 -4.84 -3.47
C LEU A 84 10.90 -6.16 -2.73
N ASN A 85 11.07 -7.26 -3.46
CA ASN A 85 11.50 -8.54 -2.93
C ASN A 85 12.85 -8.90 -3.57
N LEU A 86 13.86 -9.18 -2.74
CA LEU A 86 15.25 -9.44 -3.13
C LEU A 86 15.68 -10.89 -2.84
N GLU A 87 14.73 -11.83 -2.81
CA GLU A 87 15.00 -13.26 -2.57
C GLU A 87 15.78 -13.91 -3.70
N THR A 88 15.45 -13.57 -4.95
CA THR A 88 16.15 -14.04 -6.17
C THR A 88 17.48 -13.30 -6.42
N ALA A 89 17.64 -12.08 -5.90
CA ALA A 89 18.85 -11.29 -6.07
C ALA A 89 20.04 -11.89 -5.30
N SER A 90 21.22 -11.93 -5.95
CA SER A 90 22.46 -12.40 -5.33
C SER A 90 22.88 -11.52 -4.12
N PRO A 91 23.65 -12.04 -3.14
CA PRO A 91 24.08 -11.26 -1.98
C PRO A 91 24.94 -10.04 -2.29
N GLU A 92 25.52 -9.93 -3.49
CA GLU A 92 26.20 -8.73 -3.98
C GLU A 92 25.18 -7.74 -4.54
N ASN A 93 24.35 -8.17 -5.51
CA ASN A 93 23.34 -7.33 -6.15
C ASN A 93 22.38 -6.75 -5.10
N ARG A 94 21.95 -7.55 -4.12
CA ARG A 94 21.07 -7.13 -3.02
C ARG A 94 21.61 -5.91 -2.27
N ARG A 95 22.89 -5.93 -1.88
CA ARG A 95 23.53 -4.79 -1.20
C ARG A 95 23.57 -3.57 -2.12
N ARG A 96 24.08 -3.74 -3.34
CA ARG A 96 24.19 -2.65 -4.33
C ARG A 96 22.84 -2.00 -4.67
N ILE A 97 21.78 -2.79 -4.81
CA ILE A 97 20.41 -2.33 -5.05
C ILE A 97 19.92 -1.52 -3.84
N ILE A 98 20.10 -2.02 -2.61
CA ILE A 98 19.71 -1.29 -1.39
C ILE A 98 20.50 0.02 -1.24
N ASP A 99 21.83 -0.02 -1.36
CA ASP A 99 22.68 1.17 -1.21
C ASP A 99 22.29 2.29 -2.20
N PHE A 100 22.04 1.92 -3.46
CA PHE A 100 21.56 2.85 -4.48
C PHE A 100 20.16 3.40 -4.17
N LEU A 101 19.22 2.54 -3.77
CA LEU A 101 17.84 2.96 -3.50
C LEU A 101 17.68 3.75 -2.20
N VAL A 102 18.52 3.52 -1.20
CA VAL A 102 18.65 4.41 -0.03
C VAL A 102 19.08 5.80 -0.50
N GLY A 103 20.12 5.91 -1.33
CA GLY A 103 20.57 7.18 -1.91
C GLY A 103 19.48 7.90 -2.73
N VAL A 104 18.74 7.18 -3.57
CA VAL A 104 17.59 7.73 -4.32
C VAL A 104 16.49 8.19 -3.37
N SER A 105 16.10 7.37 -2.38
CA SER A 105 15.06 7.75 -1.42
C SER A 105 15.42 8.99 -0.61
N TYR A 106 16.69 9.13 -0.21
CA TYR A 106 17.21 10.29 0.49
C TYR A 106 17.13 11.55 -0.39
N ALA A 107 17.52 11.46 -1.66
CA ALA A 107 17.46 12.58 -2.61
C ALA A 107 16.03 13.09 -2.89
N ILE A 108 15.00 12.26 -2.74
CA ILE A 108 13.59 12.64 -2.92
C ILE A 108 12.82 12.85 -1.60
N GLY A 109 13.50 12.86 -0.44
CA GLY A 109 12.85 12.99 0.87
C GLY A 109 11.88 11.85 1.19
N GLY A 110 12.12 10.66 0.63
CA GLY A 110 11.38 9.43 0.91
C GLY A 110 12.02 8.57 2.01
N SER A 111 11.47 7.38 2.23
CA SER A 111 12.01 6.42 3.20
C SER A 111 12.02 4.99 2.64
N LEU A 112 13.04 4.21 3.01
CA LEU A 112 13.13 2.77 2.76
C LEU A 112 12.98 2.05 4.11
N LYS A 113 12.01 1.13 4.20
CA LYS A 113 11.74 0.34 5.43
C LYS A 113 11.71 -1.17 5.10
N PRO A 114 12.42 -2.03 5.86
CA PRO A 114 12.23 -3.48 5.76
C PRO A 114 10.86 -3.87 6.30
N VAL A 115 10.19 -4.83 5.65
CA VAL A 115 8.86 -5.32 6.07
C VAL A 115 8.78 -6.84 6.23
N ALA A 116 9.66 -7.59 5.56
CA ALA A 116 9.86 -9.02 5.79
C ALA A 116 11.29 -9.42 5.40
N ASN A 117 11.62 -10.70 5.50
CA ASN A 117 12.92 -11.20 5.04
C ASN A 117 13.13 -10.82 3.56
N LEU A 118 14.24 -10.15 3.27
CA LEU A 118 14.62 -9.67 1.94
C LEU A 118 13.58 -8.80 1.21
N THR A 119 12.56 -8.31 1.93
CA THR A 119 11.43 -7.56 1.37
C THR A 119 11.33 -6.18 2.00
N TYR A 120 11.25 -5.16 1.17
CA TYR A 120 11.37 -3.75 1.55
C TYR A 120 10.26 -2.93 0.90
N ILE A 121 9.80 -1.88 1.58
CA ILE A 121 8.92 -0.86 1.01
C ILE A 121 9.69 0.45 0.95
N ILE A 122 9.59 1.14 -0.19
CA ILE A 122 10.13 2.48 -0.38
C ILE A 122 8.97 3.43 -0.66
N THR A 123 8.80 4.42 0.20
CA THR A 123 7.79 5.48 0.08
C THR A 123 8.44 6.75 -0.48
N PRO A 124 8.01 7.28 -1.63
CA PRO A 124 8.43 8.60 -2.10
C PRO A 124 7.73 9.68 -1.27
N TYR A 125 8.48 10.72 -0.89
CA TYR A 125 8.03 11.75 0.07
C TYR A 125 7.63 11.21 1.45
N ASN A 126 7.38 12.16 2.34
CA ASN A 126 7.17 11.95 3.76
C ASN A 126 5.74 11.46 4.10
N VAL A 127 5.25 10.44 3.37
CA VAL A 127 3.93 9.81 3.55
C VAL A 127 3.73 9.26 4.98
N GLY A 128 4.82 9.06 5.73
CA GLY A 128 4.77 8.74 7.16
C GLY A 128 4.32 9.89 8.06
N PHE A 129 4.78 11.12 7.86
CA PHE A 129 4.54 12.20 8.83
C PHE A 129 3.07 12.65 8.87
N ILE A 130 2.34 12.63 7.75
CA ILE A 130 0.89 12.93 7.77
C ILE A 130 0.11 11.85 8.56
N GLY A 131 0.66 10.64 8.74
CA GLY A 131 0.08 9.58 9.57
C GLY A 131 0.54 9.61 11.03
N ASP A 132 1.85 9.80 11.28
CA ASP A 132 2.42 9.89 12.62
C ASP A 132 2.04 11.20 13.35
N ASP A 133 2.03 12.37 12.68
CA ASP A 133 1.55 13.62 13.27
C ASP A 133 0.05 13.54 13.58
N LEU A 134 -0.79 12.94 12.72
CA LEU A 134 -2.23 12.82 13.02
C LEU A 134 -2.47 11.88 14.22
N ALA A 135 -1.71 10.80 14.36
CA ALA A 135 -1.77 9.95 15.54
C ALA A 135 -1.32 10.70 16.81
N ALA A 136 -0.22 11.46 16.73
CA ALA A 136 0.29 12.25 17.85
C ALA A 136 -0.62 13.44 18.23
N GLU A 137 -1.26 14.10 17.26
CA GLU A 137 -2.22 15.19 17.50
C GLU A 137 -3.52 14.67 18.15
N LEU A 138 -3.93 13.44 17.85
CA LEU A 138 -5.08 12.79 18.49
C LEU A 138 -4.78 12.38 19.95
N GLU A 139 -3.57 11.87 20.23
CA GLU A 139 -3.15 11.58 21.60
C GLU A 139 -2.96 12.84 22.46
N ASN A 140 -2.51 13.95 21.86
CA ASN A 140 -2.23 15.21 22.57
C ASN A 140 -3.49 16.08 22.82
N ASN A 141 -4.59 15.89 22.07
CA ASN A 141 -5.83 16.67 22.21
C ASN A 141 -6.96 15.97 22.99
N GLY A 142 -6.70 14.83 23.62
CA GLY A 142 -7.49 14.35 24.77
C GLY A 142 -8.99 14.13 24.54
N VAL A 143 -9.40 13.66 23.36
CA VAL A 143 -10.78 13.23 23.13
C VAL A 143 -11.01 11.84 23.74
N ILE A 144 -11.36 11.83 25.02
CA ILE A 144 -11.98 10.68 25.69
C ILE A 144 -13.42 10.55 25.17
N ILE A 145 -13.83 9.31 24.84
CA ILE A 145 -15.25 8.90 24.80
C ILE A 145 -15.61 8.17 26.10
#